data_AF-R5M2Q3-F1
#
_entry.id   AF-R5M2Q3-F1
#
_cell.length_a   1.000
_cell.length_b   1.000
_cell.length_c   1.000
_cell.angle_alpha   90.00
_cell.angle_beta   90.00
_cell.angle_gamma   90.00
#
_symmetry.space_group_name_H-M   'P 1'
#
loop_
_entity.id
_entity.type
_entity.pdbx_description
1 polymer ?
#
loop_
_entity_poly.entity_id
_entity_poly.type
_entity_poly.pdbx_seq_one_letter_code
_entity_poly.pdbx_strand_id
1 'polypeptide(L)'
;MNDIILEKVKCPFVEDIHGFTKRYAGNSWMDIYGINYRLSCENGSTLVITSPENNQLIPDTIIEHINALPDGIRVVFNLTREFNVTGLNLLLEYFARKECNKPVVIDVTYMQFGMNEFIPLENLPMNVKVSNTAAMGVRYYGENSFDWWLLRRGEEYFNKVIDKLDNRSKIRALDLQGIVLEFYTKYGDALETMSDREKCDFVFKHLRKTTSFAGSVMIAGEERPKCPEHSDPIKTYQSGKGVCTGRSNLFKVLLSNRYLGMQCYLVSGNHGSTGHQWAEVYFKDGTRLYYDLNLSLNGSEKLSGSYSDINHFDYIRNHHNTSDVSSLPRRIRDEEVISKDVPPLPARRIPPLPPRRVPPLPPRKK
;
A
#
# COMPACT_ATOMS: atom_id res chain seq x y z
N MET A 1 30.08 -21.25 -8.70
CA MET A 1 29.69 -19.83 -8.87
C MET A 1 29.33 -19.17 -7.53
N ASN A 2 28.77 -19.91 -6.56
CA ASN A 2 28.53 -19.42 -5.19
C ASN A 2 29.82 -19.18 -4.39
N ASP A 3 30.88 -19.97 -4.61
CA ASP A 3 32.11 -19.88 -3.80
C ASP A 3 32.95 -18.62 -4.10
N ILE A 4 32.90 -18.11 -5.34
CA ILE A 4 33.61 -16.88 -5.74
C ILE A 4 32.97 -15.63 -5.10
N ILE A 5 31.65 -15.66 -4.91
CA ILE A 5 30.92 -14.57 -4.22
C ILE A 5 31.29 -14.61 -2.73
N LEU A 6 31.30 -15.79 -2.10
CA LEU A 6 31.69 -15.97 -0.71
C LEU A 6 33.17 -15.64 -0.42
N GLU A 7 34.10 -15.91 -1.34
CA GLU A 7 35.51 -15.52 -1.20
C GLU A 7 35.72 -14.01 -1.35
N LYS A 8 34.99 -13.33 -2.23
CA LYS A 8 35.09 -11.88 -2.42
C LYS A 8 34.52 -11.08 -1.25
N VAL A 9 33.55 -11.64 -0.51
CA VAL A 9 33.02 -11.07 0.75
C VAL A 9 34.07 -11.03 1.88
N LYS A 10 35.21 -11.73 1.76
CA LYS A 10 36.29 -11.75 2.77
C LYS A 10 37.32 -10.62 2.67
N CYS A 11 37.25 -9.73 1.67
CA CYS A 11 38.16 -8.59 1.52
C CYS A 11 37.70 -7.35 2.33
N PRO A 12 38.62 -6.48 2.80
CA PRO A 12 38.28 -5.39 3.72
C PRO A 12 37.47 -4.27 3.02
N PHE A 13 36.16 -4.41 3.11
CA PHE A 13 35.13 -3.52 2.57
C PHE A 13 35.21 -2.05 3.04
N VAL A 14 35.78 -1.81 4.21
CA VAL A 14 35.91 -0.46 4.81
C VAL A 14 36.69 0.48 3.88
N GLU A 15 37.69 -0.03 3.17
CA GLU A 15 38.49 0.78 2.24
C GLU A 15 37.71 1.17 0.97
N ASP A 16 36.88 0.27 0.45
CA ASP A 16 36.04 0.51 -0.74
C ASP A 16 34.96 1.55 -0.45
N ILE A 17 34.27 1.46 0.71
CA ILE A 17 33.25 2.44 1.10
C ILE A 17 33.84 3.79 1.52
N HIS A 18 35.00 3.80 2.20
CA HIS A 18 35.69 5.06 2.50
C HIS A 18 36.34 5.69 1.26
N GLY A 19 36.75 4.88 0.28
CA GLY A 19 37.18 5.34 -1.03
C GLY A 19 36.03 5.94 -1.84
N PHE A 20 34.85 5.34 -1.76
CA PHE A 20 33.61 5.79 -2.41
C PHE A 20 33.20 7.21 -1.96
N THR A 21 33.19 7.48 -0.65
CA THR A 21 32.86 8.82 -0.12
C THR A 21 33.90 9.89 -0.48
N LYS A 22 35.16 9.49 -0.73
CA LYS A 22 36.26 10.41 -1.07
C LYS A 22 36.43 10.67 -2.58
N ARG A 23 36.08 9.71 -3.45
CA ARG A 23 36.40 9.76 -4.89
C ARG A 23 35.22 10.16 -5.79
N TYR A 24 33.97 9.99 -5.33
CA TYR A 24 32.80 10.16 -6.19
C TYR A 24 31.75 11.07 -5.56
N ALA A 25 31.90 12.38 -5.76
CA ALA A 25 30.86 13.37 -5.53
C ALA A 25 29.82 13.39 -6.70
N GLY A 26 29.44 12.21 -7.22
CA GLY A 26 28.68 12.09 -8.47
C GLY A 26 27.57 11.04 -8.42
N ASN A 27 26.52 11.27 -9.22
CA ASN A 27 25.30 10.46 -9.35
C ASN A 27 25.50 9.08 -10.03
N SER A 28 26.69 8.46 -9.95
CA SER A 28 27.04 7.20 -10.61
C SER A 28 26.73 5.97 -9.74
N TRP A 29 26.22 4.90 -10.37
CA TRP A 29 26.05 3.59 -9.74
C TRP A 29 27.38 2.83 -9.69
N MET A 30 27.58 2.08 -8.62
CA MET A 30 28.72 1.19 -8.43
C MET A 30 28.23 -0.19 -8.02
N ASP A 31 28.67 -1.21 -8.74
CA ASP A 31 28.46 -2.61 -8.36
C ASP A 31 29.58 -3.02 -7.39
N ILE A 32 29.19 -3.37 -6.16
CA ILE A 32 30.09 -3.98 -5.18
C ILE A 32 29.49 -5.35 -4.83
N TYR A 33 30.18 -6.40 -5.26
CA TYR A 33 29.80 -7.80 -5.01
C TYR A 33 28.39 -8.18 -5.52
N GLY A 34 27.95 -7.64 -6.66
CA GLY A 34 26.65 -7.89 -7.27
C GLY A 34 25.52 -7.03 -6.69
N ILE A 35 25.84 -6.04 -5.86
CA ILE A 35 24.90 -5.12 -5.24
C ILE A 35 25.18 -3.71 -5.77
N ASN A 36 24.14 -3.06 -6.28
CA ASN A 36 24.25 -1.74 -6.88
C ASN A 36 24.06 -0.63 -5.84
N TYR A 37 25.08 0.19 -5.66
CA TYR A 37 25.15 1.31 -4.73
C TYR A 37 25.21 2.64 -5.48
N ARG A 38 24.59 3.68 -4.92
CA ARG A 38 24.75 5.06 -5.38
C ARG A 38 24.71 6.02 -4.20
N LEU A 39 25.67 6.95 -4.15
CA LEU A 39 25.63 8.05 -3.18
C LEU A 39 24.84 9.19 -3.80
N SER A 40 23.76 9.60 -3.15
CA SER A 40 23.05 10.82 -3.50
C SER A 40 23.54 11.93 -2.59
N CYS A 41 24.34 12.84 -3.14
CA CYS A 41 24.81 14.04 -2.45
C CYS A 41 23.81 15.20 -2.50
N GLU A 42 22.80 15.14 -3.38
CA GLU A 42 21.79 16.21 -3.57
C GLU A 42 20.95 16.50 -2.31
N ASN A 43 20.84 15.52 -1.39
CA ASN A 43 20.09 15.66 -0.13
C ASN A 43 20.95 15.48 1.13
N GLY A 44 22.28 15.47 0.98
CA GLY A 44 23.21 15.10 2.05
C GLY A 44 23.20 13.60 2.35
N SER A 45 24.38 12.98 2.25
CA SER A 45 24.71 11.71 2.90
C SER A 45 23.66 10.57 2.80
N THR A 46 23.09 10.32 1.61
CA THR A 46 22.18 9.18 1.41
C THR A 46 22.82 8.12 0.52
N LEU A 47 23.00 6.91 1.05
CA LEU A 47 23.35 5.73 0.26
C LEU A 47 22.07 5.08 -0.26
N VAL A 48 21.96 4.95 -1.57
CA VAL A 48 20.89 4.19 -2.24
C VAL A 48 21.43 2.82 -2.63
N ILE A 49 20.71 1.78 -2.23
CA ILE A 49 20.96 0.39 -2.59
C ILE A 49 19.77 -0.07 -3.42
N THR A 50 19.99 -0.56 -4.64
CA THR A 50 18.91 -1.17 -5.43
C THR A 50 18.96 -2.68 -5.32
N SER A 51 17.79 -3.33 -5.28
CA SER A 51 17.73 -4.78 -5.39
C SER A 51 18.33 -5.23 -6.72
N PRO A 52 19.21 -6.26 -6.72
CA PRO A 52 19.73 -6.81 -7.97
C PRO A 52 18.61 -7.52 -8.74
N GLU A 53 18.68 -7.52 -10.08
CA GLU A 53 17.68 -8.13 -10.97
C GLU A 53 17.48 -9.64 -10.72
N ASN A 54 18.47 -10.31 -10.12
CA ASN A 54 18.42 -11.73 -9.79
C ASN A 54 17.78 -12.03 -8.41
N ASN A 55 17.26 -11.03 -7.69
CA ASN A 55 16.70 -11.16 -6.34
C ASN A 55 17.65 -11.72 -5.27
N GLN A 56 18.96 -11.79 -5.53
CA GLN A 56 19.95 -12.28 -4.57
C GLN A 56 20.53 -11.11 -3.77
N LEU A 57 19.85 -10.74 -2.69
CA LEU A 57 20.49 -9.97 -1.62
C LEU A 57 21.26 -10.94 -0.71
N ILE A 58 22.41 -10.51 -0.20
CA ILE A 58 23.15 -11.17 0.87
C ILE A 58 23.01 -10.28 2.11
N PRO A 59 21.95 -10.42 2.92
CA PRO A 59 21.62 -9.41 3.93
C PRO A 59 22.67 -9.29 5.03
N ASP A 60 23.42 -10.36 5.32
CA ASP A 60 24.57 -10.35 6.24
C ASP A 60 25.59 -9.28 5.82
N THR A 61 26.08 -9.43 4.57
CA THR A 61 27.06 -8.55 3.94
C THR A 61 26.56 -7.13 3.84
N ILE A 62 25.29 -6.95 3.50
CA ILE A 62 24.67 -5.62 3.38
C ILE A 62 24.64 -4.88 4.72
N ILE A 63 24.30 -5.55 5.83
CA ILE A 63 24.25 -4.89 7.14
C ILE A 63 25.66 -4.50 7.60
N GLU A 64 26.65 -5.37 7.38
CA GLU A 64 28.07 -5.06 7.62
C GLU A 64 28.50 -3.85 6.79
N HIS A 65 28.05 -3.80 5.53
CA HIS A 65 28.33 -2.69 4.64
C HIS A 65 27.76 -1.36 5.17
N ILE A 66 26.54 -1.40 5.69
CA ILE A 66 25.86 -0.25 6.26
C ILE A 66 26.56 0.23 7.54
N ASN A 67 26.96 -0.68 8.41
CA ASN A 67 27.60 -0.33 9.67
C ASN A 67 29.00 0.27 9.49
N ALA A 68 29.69 -0.05 8.40
CA ALA A 68 30.99 0.53 8.04
C ALA A 68 30.89 1.97 7.48
N LEU A 69 29.68 2.46 7.18
CA LEU A 69 29.49 3.83 6.69
C LEU A 69 29.86 4.87 7.75
N PRO A 70 30.38 6.05 7.35
CA PRO A 70 30.50 7.21 8.22
C PRO A 70 29.19 7.60 8.92
N ASP A 71 29.30 8.29 10.05
CA ASP A 71 28.13 8.81 10.76
C ASP A 71 27.40 9.89 9.96
N GLY A 72 26.09 10.02 10.21
CA GLY A 72 25.20 10.92 9.48
C GLY A 72 24.76 10.41 8.11
N ILE A 73 25.17 9.20 7.69
CA ILE A 73 24.68 8.58 6.45
C ILE A 73 23.35 7.86 6.69
N ARG A 74 22.34 8.22 5.90
CA ARG A 74 21.07 7.49 5.77
C ARG A 74 21.18 6.46 4.66
N VAL A 75 20.50 5.32 4.80
CA VAL A 75 20.44 4.28 3.78
C VAL A 75 19.02 4.14 3.25
N VAL A 76 18.88 4.01 1.94
CA VAL A 76 17.62 3.74 1.26
C VAL A 76 17.75 2.49 0.39
N PHE A 77 16.93 1.48 0.64
CA PHE A 77 16.80 0.31 -0.22
C PHE A 77 15.66 0.54 -1.20
N ASN A 78 15.96 0.69 -2.48
CA ASN A 78 14.96 0.78 -3.53
C ASN A 78 14.69 -0.61 -4.09
N LEU A 79 13.56 -1.21 -3.69
CA LEU A 79 13.16 -2.53 -4.17
C LEU A 79 12.31 -2.37 -5.44
N THR A 80 12.72 -3.07 -6.50
CA THR A 80 12.04 -3.01 -7.80
C THR A 80 10.78 -3.87 -7.81
N ARG A 81 10.00 -3.76 -8.90
CA ARG A 81 8.78 -4.55 -9.10
C ARG A 81 9.03 -6.06 -9.14
N GLU A 82 10.22 -6.47 -9.55
CA GLU A 82 10.63 -7.87 -9.70
C GLU A 82 11.08 -8.50 -8.37
N PHE A 83 11.29 -7.66 -7.36
CA PHE A 83 11.65 -8.12 -6.02
C PHE A 83 10.45 -8.77 -5.33
N ASN A 84 10.65 -9.98 -4.79
CA ASN A 84 9.59 -10.78 -4.20
C ASN A 84 9.55 -10.68 -2.67
N VAL A 85 8.45 -11.13 -2.07
CA VAL A 85 8.26 -11.06 -0.61
C VAL A 85 9.19 -11.99 0.17
N THR A 86 9.63 -13.10 -0.41
CA THR A 86 10.64 -13.97 0.22
C THR A 86 11.95 -13.22 0.46
N GLY A 87 12.44 -12.50 -0.55
CA GLY A 87 13.64 -11.66 -0.44
C GLY A 87 13.46 -10.51 0.53
N LEU A 88 12.28 -9.88 0.55
CA LEU A 88 11.97 -8.83 1.53
C LEU A 88 11.97 -9.39 2.94
N ASN A 89 11.29 -10.50 3.20
CA ASN A 89 11.22 -11.10 4.52
C ASN A 89 12.60 -11.48 5.06
N LEU A 90 13.47 -12.02 4.20
CA LEU A 90 14.86 -12.29 4.56
C LEU A 90 15.59 -11.00 4.97
N LEU A 91 15.45 -9.92 4.20
CA LEU A 91 16.03 -8.62 4.54
C LEU A 91 15.52 -8.09 5.89
N LEU A 92 14.21 -8.18 6.14
CA LEU A 92 13.58 -7.70 7.37
C LEU A 92 13.99 -8.53 8.60
N GLU A 93 14.05 -9.87 8.47
CA GLU A 93 14.50 -10.79 9.52
C GLU A 93 15.94 -10.48 9.95
N TYR A 94 16.78 -10.13 8.98
CA TYR A 94 18.16 -9.76 9.23
C TYR A 94 18.29 -8.42 9.96
N PHE A 95 17.54 -7.40 9.56
CA PHE A 95 17.48 -6.14 10.32
C PHE A 95 16.91 -6.32 11.73
N ALA A 96 16.04 -7.30 11.95
CA ALA A 96 15.52 -7.62 13.29
C ALA A 96 16.56 -8.32 14.18
N ARG A 97 17.53 -9.04 13.60
CA ARG A 97 18.51 -9.85 14.34
C ARG A 97 19.88 -9.19 14.50
N LYS A 98 20.33 -8.45 13.48
CA LYS A 98 21.63 -7.79 13.50
C LYS A 98 21.48 -6.32 13.86
N GLU A 99 22.38 -5.84 14.71
CA GLU A 99 22.46 -4.42 15.04
C GLU A 99 22.82 -3.61 13.79
N CYS A 100 21.97 -2.65 13.44
CA CYS A 100 22.22 -1.65 12.41
C CYS A 100 22.18 -0.29 13.07
N ASN A 101 23.29 0.46 13.04
CA ASN A 101 23.40 1.76 13.70
C ASN A 101 22.97 2.95 12.82
N LYS A 102 22.64 2.70 11.54
CA LYS A 102 22.23 3.75 10.59
C LYS A 102 20.71 3.86 10.47
N PRO A 103 20.18 5.05 10.14
CA PRO A 103 18.80 5.18 9.69
C PRO A 103 18.62 4.50 8.33
N VAL A 104 17.71 3.52 8.26
CA VAL A 104 17.41 2.76 7.04
C VAL A 104 15.97 2.98 6.62
N VAL A 105 15.74 3.17 5.33
CA VAL A 105 14.40 3.16 4.74
C VAL A 105 14.34 2.11 3.62
N ILE A 106 13.44 1.14 3.74
CA ILE A 106 13.18 0.12 2.74
C ILE A 106 11.98 0.58 1.90
N ASP A 107 12.24 1.01 0.68
CA ASP A 107 11.25 1.48 -0.28
C ASP A 107 10.64 0.30 -1.05
N VAL A 108 9.37 0.03 -0.74
CA VAL A 108 8.53 -1.01 -1.33
C VAL A 108 7.50 -0.44 -2.30
N THR A 109 7.64 0.82 -2.72
CA THR A 109 6.63 1.53 -3.53
C THR A 109 6.23 0.79 -4.80
N TYR A 110 7.19 0.12 -5.44
CA TYR A 110 6.95 -0.63 -6.68
C TYR A 110 6.82 -2.14 -6.48
N MET A 111 7.03 -2.63 -5.26
CA MET A 111 6.86 -4.04 -4.94
C MET A 111 5.41 -4.46 -5.04
N GLN A 112 5.23 -5.76 -5.26
CA GLN A 112 3.93 -6.36 -5.50
C GLN A 112 3.60 -7.37 -4.40
N PHE A 113 2.58 -7.04 -3.62
CA PHE A 113 2.15 -7.82 -2.47
C PHE A 113 0.85 -8.58 -2.77
N GLY A 114 0.89 -9.88 -2.54
CA GLY A 114 -0.29 -10.72 -2.41
C GLY A 114 -1.04 -10.41 -1.12
N MET A 115 -2.37 -10.52 -1.15
CA MET A 115 -3.23 -10.15 -0.03
C MET A 115 -3.00 -11.00 1.23
N ASN A 116 -2.56 -12.24 1.07
CA ASN A 116 -2.33 -13.17 2.18
C ASN A 116 -0.87 -13.28 2.59
N GLU A 117 0.04 -12.55 1.95
CA GLU A 117 1.45 -12.62 2.28
C GLU A 117 1.71 -12.13 3.71
N PHE A 118 2.68 -12.76 4.36
CA PHE A 118 3.16 -12.36 5.67
C PHE A 118 4.41 -11.50 5.50
N ILE A 119 4.43 -10.33 6.16
CA ILE A 119 5.57 -9.39 6.17
C ILE A 119 5.84 -9.02 7.63
N PRO A 120 6.94 -9.47 8.26
CA PRO A 120 7.19 -9.38 9.70
C PRO A 120 7.69 -7.99 10.14
N LEU A 121 6.85 -6.96 10.01
CA LEU A 121 7.25 -5.58 10.33
C LEU A 121 7.42 -5.33 11.84
N GLU A 122 6.69 -6.07 12.68
CA GLU A 122 6.64 -5.88 14.13
C GLU A 122 8.02 -5.95 14.81
N ASN A 123 8.90 -6.82 14.30
CA ASN A 123 10.23 -7.07 14.87
C ASN A 123 11.30 -6.10 14.35
N LEU A 124 10.95 -5.18 13.45
CA LEU A 124 11.93 -4.23 12.93
C LEU A 124 12.41 -3.26 14.01
N PRO A 125 13.71 -2.95 14.07
CA PRO A 125 14.21 -1.93 14.98
C PRO A 125 13.71 -0.54 14.55
N MET A 126 13.63 0.40 15.49
CA MET A 126 12.96 1.69 15.25
C MET A 126 13.65 2.59 14.22
N ASN A 127 14.95 2.41 14.00
CA ASN A 127 15.73 3.11 12.98
C ASN A 127 15.59 2.53 11.57
N VAL A 128 14.92 1.38 11.42
CA VAL A 128 14.58 0.79 10.11
C VAL A 128 13.10 1.05 9.82
N LYS A 129 12.84 1.75 8.72
CA LYS A 129 11.48 2.12 8.29
C LYS A 129 11.14 1.51 6.94
N VAL A 130 9.86 1.29 6.68
CA VAL A 130 9.34 0.92 5.36
C VAL A 130 8.66 2.14 4.71
N SER A 131 8.91 2.35 3.42
CA SER A 131 8.29 3.41 2.62
C SER A 131 7.49 2.81 1.48
N ASN A 132 6.26 3.28 1.28
CA ASN A 132 5.44 2.95 0.12
C ASN A 132 5.03 4.21 -0.67
N THR A 133 5.71 5.33 -0.43
CA THR A 133 5.42 6.65 -1.02
C THR A 133 6.64 7.26 -1.72
N ALA A 134 7.56 6.41 -2.18
CA ALA A 134 8.86 6.72 -2.76
C ALA A 134 9.80 7.48 -1.80
N ALA A 135 10.73 6.76 -1.20
CA ALA A 135 11.65 7.24 -0.16
C ALA A 135 12.61 8.36 -0.64
N MET A 136 12.78 8.49 -1.97
CA MET A 136 13.62 9.49 -2.64
C MET A 136 12.84 10.70 -3.18
N GLY A 137 11.57 10.88 -2.80
CA GLY A 137 10.89 12.18 -2.90
C GLY A 137 10.02 12.42 -4.14
N VAL A 138 9.85 11.43 -5.03
CA VAL A 138 8.85 11.53 -6.10
C VAL A 138 7.46 11.36 -5.49
N ARG A 139 6.57 12.34 -5.66
CA ARG A 139 5.17 12.20 -5.24
C ARG A 139 4.53 11.04 -6.01
N TYR A 140 4.24 9.95 -5.31
CA TYR A 140 3.61 8.76 -5.88
C TYR A 140 2.09 8.83 -5.73
N TYR A 141 1.38 8.72 -6.86
CA TYR A 141 -0.10 8.77 -6.94
C TYR A 141 -0.70 7.52 -7.61
N GLY A 142 0.09 6.45 -7.71
CA GLY A 142 -0.30 5.21 -8.38
C GLY A 142 -0.95 4.17 -7.46
N GLU A 143 -1.27 3.00 -8.02
CA GLU A 143 -1.71 1.83 -7.24
C GLU A 143 -0.54 1.28 -6.41
N ASN A 144 -0.69 1.31 -5.09
CA ASN A 144 0.27 0.68 -4.19
C ASN A 144 -0.32 -0.60 -3.58
N SER A 145 0.30 -1.76 -3.86
CA SER A 145 -0.19 -3.03 -3.34
C SER A 145 -0.01 -3.22 -1.82
N PHE A 146 0.96 -2.50 -1.23
CA PHE A 146 1.19 -2.48 0.21
C PHE A 146 0.05 -1.80 0.97
N ASP A 147 -0.60 -0.78 0.39
CA ASP A 147 -1.78 -0.13 1.00
C ASP A 147 -2.88 -1.16 1.26
N TRP A 148 -3.20 -1.98 0.25
CA TRP A 148 -4.23 -3.02 0.35
C TRP A 148 -3.83 -4.11 1.35
N TRP A 149 -2.57 -4.56 1.27
CA TRP A 149 -2.03 -5.56 2.18
C TRP A 149 -2.15 -5.11 3.64
N LEU A 150 -1.87 -3.84 3.94
CA LEU A 150 -1.91 -3.27 5.29
C LEU A 150 -3.35 -3.04 5.79
N LEU A 151 -4.25 -2.55 4.93
CA LEU A 151 -5.65 -2.32 5.29
C LEU A 151 -6.40 -3.60 5.65
N ARG A 152 -6.00 -4.76 5.12
CA ARG A 152 -6.56 -6.07 5.45
C ARG A 152 -6.03 -6.69 6.75
N ARG A 153 -4.97 -6.13 7.36
CA ARG A 153 -4.46 -6.62 8.65
C ARG A 153 -5.45 -6.34 9.78
N GLY A 154 -5.38 -7.11 10.87
CA GLY A 154 -6.14 -6.80 12.07
C GLY A 154 -5.76 -5.45 12.68
N GLU A 155 -6.64 -4.86 13.49
CA GLU A 155 -6.41 -3.58 14.15
C GLU A 155 -5.20 -3.59 15.07
N GLU A 156 -5.04 -4.63 15.86
CA GLU A 156 -3.88 -4.81 16.73
C GLU A 156 -2.57 -4.80 15.93
N TYR A 157 -2.50 -5.60 14.85
CA TYR A 157 -1.30 -5.65 14.02
C TYR A 157 -1.01 -4.31 13.35
N PHE A 158 -2.04 -3.68 12.77
CA PHE A 158 -1.91 -2.37 12.13
C PHE A 158 -1.31 -1.33 13.09
N ASN A 159 -1.86 -1.24 14.31
CA ASN A 159 -1.41 -0.30 15.32
C ASN A 159 0.02 -0.60 15.82
N LYS A 160 0.40 -1.88 15.87
CA LYS A 160 1.79 -2.28 16.22
C LYS A 160 2.80 -1.86 15.15
N VAL A 161 2.44 -1.92 13.87
CA VAL A 161 3.41 -1.73 12.77
C VAL A 161 3.38 -0.34 12.14
N ILE A 162 2.40 0.51 12.47
CA ILE A 162 2.27 1.85 11.87
C ILE A 162 3.51 2.73 12.10
N ASP A 163 4.16 2.58 13.26
CA ASP A 163 5.38 3.30 13.61
C ASP A 163 6.64 2.71 12.96
N LYS A 164 6.52 1.60 12.23
CA LYS A 164 7.59 1.02 11.40
C LYS A 164 7.58 1.59 9.98
N LEU A 165 6.60 2.41 9.63
CA LEU A 165 6.57 3.13 8.37
C LEU A 165 7.34 4.46 8.49
N ASP A 166 7.86 4.94 7.35
CA ASP A 166 8.35 6.32 7.29
C ASP A 166 7.18 7.31 7.47
N ASN A 167 7.48 8.58 7.77
CA ASN A 167 6.43 9.55 8.12
C ASN A 167 5.36 9.73 7.02
N ARG A 168 5.74 9.70 5.74
CA ARG A 168 4.80 9.89 4.63
C ARG A 168 3.90 8.67 4.47
N SER A 169 4.48 7.48 4.54
CA SER A 169 3.77 6.20 4.43
C SER A 169 2.87 5.96 5.63
N LYS A 170 3.30 6.38 6.84
CA LYS A 170 2.48 6.42 8.05
C LYS A 170 1.24 7.30 7.88
N ILE A 171 1.42 8.55 7.43
CA ILE A 171 0.29 9.47 7.18
C ILE A 171 -0.68 8.86 6.17
N ARG A 172 -0.14 8.35 5.05
CA ARG A 172 -0.95 7.68 4.01
C ARG A 172 -1.77 6.52 4.57
N ALA A 173 -1.14 5.62 5.33
CA ALA A 173 -1.81 4.47 5.91
C ALA A 173 -2.93 4.88 6.90
N LEU A 174 -2.68 5.91 7.71
CA LEU A 174 -3.68 6.47 8.61
C LEU A 174 -4.84 7.15 7.87
N ASP A 175 -4.57 7.89 6.81
CA ASP A 175 -5.60 8.52 5.97
C ASP A 175 -6.49 7.45 5.32
N LEU A 176 -5.90 6.41 4.75
CA LEU A 176 -6.66 5.29 4.17
C LEU A 176 -7.48 4.54 5.22
N GLN A 177 -6.92 4.26 6.40
CA GLN A 177 -7.68 3.64 7.48
C GLN A 177 -8.82 4.55 7.95
N GLY A 178 -8.58 5.87 8.02
CA GLY A 178 -9.58 6.87 8.37
C GLY A 178 -10.77 6.85 7.41
N ILE A 179 -10.51 6.80 6.10
CA ILE A 179 -11.56 6.68 5.06
C ILE A 179 -12.39 5.42 5.26
N VAL A 180 -11.72 4.27 5.46
CA VAL A 180 -12.41 2.99 5.67
C VAL A 180 -13.25 3.02 6.94
N LEU A 181 -12.69 3.52 8.04
CA LEU A 181 -13.35 3.59 9.34
C LEU A 181 -14.54 4.54 9.32
N GLU A 182 -14.42 5.71 8.69
CA GLU A 182 -15.53 6.66 8.53
C GLU A 182 -16.68 6.03 7.74
N PHE A 183 -16.36 5.38 6.62
CA PHE A 183 -17.36 4.70 5.80
C PHE A 183 -18.05 3.56 6.56
N TYR A 184 -17.27 2.71 7.23
CA TYR A 184 -17.82 1.60 8.00
C TYR A 184 -18.62 2.06 9.22
N THR A 185 -18.18 3.09 9.93
CA THR A 185 -18.94 3.65 11.07
C THR A 185 -20.29 4.19 10.63
N LYS A 186 -20.39 4.71 9.40
CA LYS A 186 -21.62 5.30 8.87
C LYS A 186 -22.60 4.27 8.30
N TYR A 187 -22.09 3.19 7.72
CA TYR A 187 -22.92 2.23 6.96
C TYR A 187 -22.78 0.77 7.42
N GLY A 188 -21.94 0.49 8.42
CA GLY A 188 -21.59 -0.86 8.88
C GLY A 188 -22.80 -1.72 9.20
N ASP A 189 -23.71 -1.22 10.04
CA ASP A 189 -24.95 -1.93 10.42
C ASP A 189 -25.76 -2.39 9.20
N ALA A 190 -25.85 -1.54 8.17
CA ALA A 190 -26.55 -1.88 6.94
C ALA A 190 -25.75 -2.89 6.11
N LEU A 191 -24.44 -2.67 5.95
CA LEU A 191 -23.54 -3.53 5.17
C LEU A 191 -23.44 -4.94 5.75
N GLU A 192 -23.51 -5.12 7.07
CA GLU A 192 -23.45 -6.43 7.73
C GLU A 192 -24.65 -7.33 7.38
N THR A 193 -25.80 -6.73 7.06
CA THR A 193 -27.01 -7.45 6.64
C THR A 193 -27.08 -7.75 5.15
N MET A 194 -26.22 -7.11 4.35
CA MET A 194 -26.18 -7.25 2.89
C MET A 194 -25.37 -8.47 2.46
N SER A 195 -25.81 -9.12 1.38
CA SER A 195 -24.96 -10.04 0.62
C SER A 195 -23.76 -9.30 0.03
N ASP A 196 -22.71 -10.05 -0.31
CA ASP A 196 -21.50 -9.45 -0.90
C ASP A 196 -21.80 -8.69 -2.21
N ARG A 197 -22.75 -9.17 -3.02
CA ARG A 197 -23.16 -8.46 -4.25
C ARG A 197 -23.85 -7.13 -3.92
N GLU A 198 -24.75 -7.13 -2.93
CA GLU A 198 -25.42 -5.92 -2.48
C GLU A 198 -24.45 -4.90 -1.88
N LYS A 199 -23.39 -5.34 -1.19
CA LYS A 199 -22.31 -4.46 -0.71
C LYS A 199 -21.59 -3.78 -1.86
N CYS A 200 -21.20 -4.53 -2.90
CA CYS A 200 -20.56 -3.95 -4.08
C CYS A 200 -21.44 -2.88 -4.74
N ASP A 201 -22.71 -3.20 -4.97
CA ASP A 201 -23.66 -2.27 -5.58
C ASP A 201 -23.90 -1.04 -4.70
N PHE A 202 -23.96 -1.22 -3.38
CA PHE A 202 -24.09 -0.12 -2.43
C PHE A 202 -22.89 0.82 -2.51
N VAL A 203 -21.65 0.29 -2.44
CA VAL A 203 -20.42 1.08 -2.53
C VAL A 203 -20.32 1.76 -3.90
N PHE A 204 -20.69 1.07 -4.98
CA PHE A 204 -20.69 1.64 -6.33
C PHE A 204 -21.64 2.85 -6.43
N LYS A 205 -22.91 2.68 -6.00
CA LYS A 205 -23.92 3.75 -6.01
C LYS A 205 -23.51 4.91 -5.11
N HIS A 206 -22.93 4.62 -3.94
CA HIS A 206 -22.39 5.64 -3.04
C HIS A 206 -21.32 6.48 -3.74
N LEU A 207 -20.28 5.84 -4.29
CA LEU A 207 -19.19 6.54 -4.96
C LEU A 207 -19.63 7.27 -6.24
N ARG A 208 -20.60 6.74 -6.99
CA ARG A 208 -21.20 7.45 -8.13
C ARG A 208 -21.90 8.74 -7.72
N LYS A 209 -22.50 8.77 -6.52
CA LYS A 209 -23.18 9.96 -5.98
C LYS A 209 -22.21 10.96 -5.37
N THR A 210 -21.10 10.50 -4.79
CA THR A 210 -20.16 11.35 -4.03
C THR A 210 -18.90 11.73 -4.81
N THR A 211 -18.63 11.10 -5.96
CA THR A 211 -17.47 11.39 -6.79
C THR A 211 -17.84 11.72 -8.23
N SER A 212 -17.08 12.63 -8.84
CA SER A 212 -17.19 13.05 -10.23
C SER A 212 -15.87 12.87 -10.98
N PHE A 213 -15.92 12.82 -12.31
CA PHE A 213 -14.72 12.70 -13.13
C PHE A 213 -13.91 13.99 -13.08
N ALA A 214 -12.63 13.89 -12.72
CA ALA A 214 -11.74 15.05 -12.57
C ALA A 214 -11.25 15.65 -13.91
N GLY A 215 -11.47 14.94 -15.03
CA GLY A 215 -11.01 15.35 -16.35
C GLY A 215 -9.59 14.89 -16.68
N SER A 216 -9.33 14.79 -17.97
CA SER A 216 -8.07 14.40 -18.59
C SER A 216 -7.63 15.41 -19.66
N VAL A 217 -6.38 15.29 -20.10
CA VAL A 217 -5.75 16.06 -21.17
C VAL A 217 -4.95 15.12 -22.07
N MET A 218 -4.90 15.41 -23.36
CA MET A 218 -4.03 14.68 -24.30
C MET A 218 -2.64 15.30 -24.30
N ILE A 219 -1.61 14.51 -24.03
CA ILE A 219 -0.20 14.92 -24.08
C ILE A 219 0.54 13.89 -24.93
N ALA A 220 1.14 14.33 -26.04
CA ALA A 220 1.87 13.47 -26.97
C ALA A 220 1.07 12.24 -27.46
N GLY A 221 -0.25 12.39 -27.66
CA GLY A 221 -1.12 11.30 -28.07
C GLY A 221 -1.61 10.38 -26.95
N GLU A 222 -1.16 10.59 -25.71
CA GLU A 222 -1.61 9.86 -24.53
C GLU A 222 -2.59 10.67 -23.69
N GLU A 223 -3.67 10.04 -23.26
CA GLU A 223 -4.61 10.64 -22.31
C GLU A 223 -4.03 10.59 -20.89
N ARG A 224 -3.88 11.75 -20.25
CA ARG A 224 -3.33 11.89 -18.90
C ARG A 224 -4.29 12.66 -17.99
N PRO A 225 -4.31 12.39 -16.67
CA PRO A 225 -5.12 13.16 -15.72
C PRO A 225 -4.75 14.64 -15.74
N LYS A 226 -5.74 15.54 -15.67
CA LYS A 226 -5.49 17.00 -15.50
C LYS A 226 -4.70 17.31 -14.24
N CYS A 227 -4.96 16.56 -13.17
CA CYS A 227 -4.18 16.62 -11.94
C CYS A 227 -3.79 15.18 -11.56
N PRO A 228 -2.49 14.84 -11.52
CA PRO A 228 -2.03 13.49 -11.18
C PRO A 228 -2.54 12.98 -9.83
N GLU A 229 -2.72 13.90 -8.87
CA GLU A 229 -3.25 13.61 -7.53
C GLU A 229 -4.63 12.95 -7.57
N HIS A 230 -5.46 13.21 -8.59
CA HIS A 230 -6.78 12.57 -8.73
C HIS A 230 -6.71 11.10 -9.16
N SER A 231 -5.50 10.55 -9.35
CA SER A 231 -5.26 9.11 -9.45
C SER A 231 -5.16 8.44 -8.08
N ASP A 232 -5.00 9.23 -7.01
CA ASP A 232 -4.89 8.76 -5.64
C ASP A 232 -6.27 8.58 -5.00
N PRO A 233 -6.53 7.45 -4.30
CA PRO A 233 -7.81 7.22 -3.64
C PRO A 233 -8.10 8.21 -2.49
N ILE A 234 -7.08 8.63 -1.73
CA ILE A 234 -7.23 9.61 -0.63
C ILE A 234 -7.69 10.94 -1.20
N LYS A 235 -7.01 11.43 -2.25
CA LYS A 235 -7.38 12.69 -2.90
C LYS A 235 -8.76 12.60 -3.57
N THR A 236 -9.09 11.45 -4.15
CA THR A 236 -10.40 11.21 -4.75
C THR A 236 -11.51 11.31 -3.71
N TYR A 237 -11.31 10.71 -2.53
CA TYR A 237 -12.25 10.78 -1.43
C TYR A 237 -12.40 12.22 -0.89
N GLN A 238 -11.29 12.90 -0.60
CA GLN A 238 -11.29 14.24 -0.02
C GLN A 238 -11.89 15.31 -0.94
N SER A 239 -11.64 15.20 -2.25
CA SER A 239 -12.07 16.22 -3.21
C SER A 239 -13.42 15.92 -3.88
N GLY A 240 -13.90 14.68 -3.79
CA GLY A 240 -15.05 14.20 -4.58
C GLY A 240 -14.76 14.18 -6.10
N LYS A 241 -13.49 14.24 -6.51
CA LYS A 241 -13.06 14.23 -7.91
C LYS A 241 -11.95 13.21 -8.11
N GLY A 242 -12.12 12.32 -9.09
CA GLY A 242 -11.12 11.30 -9.43
C GLY A 242 -11.11 10.98 -10.92
N VAL A 243 -10.01 10.43 -11.42
CA VAL A 243 -9.95 9.80 -12.75
C VAL A 243 -10.22 8.29 -12.64
N CYS A 244 -10.04 7.53 -13.74
CA CYS A 244 -10.24 6.08 -13.77
C CYS A 244 -9.49 5.35 -12.66
N THR A 245 -8.20 5.62 -12.51
CA THR A 245 -7.37 5.02 -11.46
C THR A 245 -7.84 5.42 -10.06
N GLY A 246 -7.99 6.71 -9.75
CA GLY A 246 -8.34 7.16 -8.40
C GLY A 246 -9.69 6.64 -7.91
N ARG A 247 -10.69 6.62 -8.80
CA ARG A 247 -12.04 6.12 -8.47
C ARG A 247 -12.05 4.60 -8.29
N SER A 248 -11.38 3.86 -9.18
CA SER A 248 -11.28 2.40 -9.07
C SER A 248 -10.46 1.96 -7.84
N ASN A 249 -9.37 2.67 -7.53
CA ASN A 249 -8.61 2.46 -6.30
C ASN A 249 -9.49 2.74 -5.07
N LEU A 250 -10.25 3.84 -5.03
CA LEU A 250 -11.14 4.13 -3.90
C LEU A 250 -12.23 3.08 -3.73
N PHE A 251 -12.81 2.57 -4.82
CA PHE A 251 -13.73 1.43 -4.77
C PHE A 251 -13.07 0.21 -4.12
N LYS A 252 -11.84 -0.12 -4.53
CA LYS A 252 -11.05 -1.19 -3.92
C LYS A 252 -10.71 -0.92 -2.46
N VAL A 253 -10.35 0.30 -2.03
CA VAL A 253 -10.13 0.67 -0.61
C VAL A 253 -11.33 0.26 0.24
N LEU A 254 -12.53 0.64 -0.21
CA LEU A 254 -13.76 0.45 0.55
C LEU A 254 -14.21 -1.02 0.61
N LEU A 255 -13.85 -1.85 -0.37
CA LEU A 255 -14.19 -3.27 -0.41
C LEU A 255 -13.10 -4.20 0.15
N SER A 256 -11.83 -3.96 -0.19
CA SER A 256 -10.68 -4.81 0.13
C SER A 256 -9.97 -4.38 1.41
N ASN A 257 -10.71 -4.32 2.52
CA ASN A 257 -10.19 -4.00 3.86
C ASN A 257 -10.64 -5.05 4.90
N ARG A 258 -10.19 -4.90 6.14
CA ARG A 258 -10.51 -5.84 7.23
C ARG A 258 -11.99 -5.99 7.58
N TYR A 259 -12.83 -4.99 7.28
CA TYR A 259 -14.24 -5.00 7.65
C TYR A 259 -15.10 -5.69 6.59
N LEU A 260 -14.89 -5.37 5.31
CA LEU A 260 -15.66 -5.99 4.21
C LEU A 260 -14.99 -7.22 3.60
N GLY A 261 -13.66 -7.30 3.64
CA GLY A 261 -12.90 -8.50 3.30
C GLY A 261 -13.04 -9.00 1.86
N MET A 262 -13.53 -8.17 0.93
CA MET A 262 -13.88 -8.61 -0.42
C MET A 262 -12.64 -8.76 -1.32
N GLN A 263 -12.71 -9.68 -2.29
CA GLN A 263 -11.66 -9.91 -3.28
C GLN A 263 -11.87 -8.99 -4.48
N CYS A 264 -11.54 -7.70 -4.31
CA CYS A 264 -11.60 -6.70 -5.38
C CYS A 264 -10.19 -6.47 -5.95
N TYR A 265 -10.07 -6.61 -7.27
CA TYR A 265 -8.85 -6.40 -8.05
C TYR A 265 -9.00 -5.21 -8.99
N LEU A 266 -7.88 -4.62 -9.38
CA LEU A 266 -7.84 -3.61 -10.44
C LEU A 266 -7.44 -4.26 -11.75
N VAL A 267 -8.14 -3.87 -12.81
CA VAL A 267 -7.86 -4.27 -14.19
C VAL A 267 -7.47 -3.03 -14.97
N SER A 268 -6.32 -3.08 -15.62
CA SER A 268 -5.86 -2.01 -16.53
C SER A 268 -5.96 -2.51 -17.97
N GLY A 269 -6.58 -1.74 -18.83
CA GLY A 269 -6.81 -2.10 -20.23
C GLY A 269 -7.09 -0.88 -21.08
N ASN A 270 -7.77 -1.06 -22.20
CA ASN A 270 -8.34 0.07 -22.95
C ASN A 270 -9.86 0.01 -22.90
N HIS A 271 -10.47 1.19 -22.89
CA HIS A 271 -11.85 1.37 -23.34
C HIS A 271 -11.84 2.12 -24.68
N GLY A 272 -12.15 1.42 -25.77
CA GLY A 272 -11.85 1.89 -27.13
C GLY A 272 -10.34 2.03 -27.32
N SER A 273 -9.87 3.24 -27.62
CA SER A 273 -8.44 3.56 -27.79
C SER A 273 -7.80 4.20 -26.55
N THR A 274 -8.56 4.45 -25.50
CA THR A 274 -8.09 5.14 -24.29
C THR A 274 -7.67 4.13 -23.23
N GLY A 275 -6.46 4.27 -22.70
CA GLY A 275 -6.00 3.53 -21.53
C GLY A 275 -6.89 3.80 -20.32
N HIS A 276 -7.36 2.73 -19.67
CA HIS A 276 -8.42 2.80 -18.67
C HIS A 276 -8.22 1.79 -17.54
N GLN A 277 -8.80 2.08 -16.38
CA GLN A 277 -8.75 1.18 -15.21
C GLN A 277 -10.13 1.06 -14.55
N TRP A 278 -10.54 -0.17 -14.29
CA TRP A 278 -11.78 -0.52 -13.61
C TRP A 278 -11.52 -1.58 -12.53
N ALA A 279 -12.56 -1.99 -11.82
CA ALA A 279 -12.49 -2.98 -10.76
C ALA A 279 -13.17 -4.29 -11.18
N GLU A 280 -12.60 -5.41 -10.74
CA GLU A 280 -13.19 -6.74 -10.84
C GLU A 280 -13.32 -7.36 -9.45
N VAL A 281 -14.47 -7.92 -9.14
CA VAL A 281 -14.76 -8.52 -7.84
C VAL A 281 -15.07 -10.00 -8.01
N TYR A 282 -14.34 -10.84 -7.25
CA TYR A 282 -14.53 -12.28 -7.22
C TYR A 282 -15.37 -12.71 -6.02
N PHE A 283 -16.35 -13.56 -6.29
CA PHE A 283 -17.24 -14.14 -5.29
C PHE A 283 -16.88 -15.59 -5.02
N LYS A 284 -17.28 -16.09 -3.85
CA LYS A 284 -17.02 -17.48 -3.43
C LYS A 284 -17.67 -18.53 -4.33
N ASP A 285 -18.76 -18.16 -5.01
CA ASP A 285 -19.47 -19.01 -5.96
C ASP A 285 -18.74 -19.11 -7.33
N GLY A 286 -17.58 -18.48 -7.46
CA GLY A 286 -16.80 -18.42 -8.72
C GLY A 286 -17.26 -17.33 -9.68
N THR A 287 -18.30 -16.57 -9.34
CA THR A 287 -18.75 -15.44 -10.16
C THR A 287 -17.72 -14.32 -10.10
N ARG A 288 -17.57 -13.65 -11.24
CA ARG A 288 -16.81 -12.41 -11.39
C ARG A 288 -17.75 -11.28 -11.81
N LEU A 289 -17.63 -10.12 -11.19
CA LEU A 289 -18.39 -8.93 -11.59
C LEU A 289 -17.47 -7.75 -11.84
N TYR A 290 -17.77 -6.99 -12.89
CA TYR A 290 -17.01 -5.83 -13.31
C TYR A 290 -17.71 -4.53 -12.92
N TYR A 291 -16.92 -3.57 -12.41
CA TYR A 291 -17.37 -2.27 -11.95
C TYR A 291 -16.51 -1.14 -12.51
N ASP A 292 -17.13 -0.18 -13.17
CA ASP A 292 -16.49 1.03 -13.70
C ASP A 292 -17.27 2.29 -13.30
N LEU A 293 -16.70 3.06 -12.37
CA LEU A 293 -17.31 4.28 -11.87
C LEU A 293 -17.37 5.42 -12.90
N ASN A 294 -16.53 5.39 -13.94
CA ASN A 294 -16.44 6.44 -14.96
C ASN A 294 -17.42 6.17 -16.09
N LEU A 295 -17.49 4.93 -16.55
CA LEU A 295 -18.36 4.52 -17.65
C LEU A 295 -19.67 3.87 -17.19
N SER A 296 -19.89 3.84 -15.87
CA SER A 296 -21.14 3.36 -15.24
C SER A 296 -21.41 1.87 -15.44
N LEU A 297 -20.37 1.05 -15.63
CA LEU A 297 -20.49 -0.41 -15.59
C LEU A 297 -20.74 -0.85 -14.14
N ASN A 298 -21.85 -1.52 -13.86
CA ASN A 298 -22.24 -1.90 -12.50
C ASN A 298 -22.61 -3.38 -12.44
N GLY A 299 -21.72 -4.20 -11.89
CA GLY A 299 -22.02 -5.60 -11.62
C GLY A 299 -22.26 -6.43 -12.87
N SER A 300 -21.56 -6.15 -13.98
CA SER A 300 -21.69 -6.96 -15.18
C SER A 300 -20.83 -8.22 -15.08
N GLU A 301 -21.35 -9.38 -15.50
CA GLU A 301 -20.56 -10.62 -15.60
C GLU A 301 -19.70 -10.68 -16.87
N LYS A 302 -19.98 -9.82 -17.84
CA LYS A 302 -19.27 -9.73 -19.12
C LYS A 302 -18.94 -8.28 -19.46
N LEU A 303 -17.73 -8.06 -19.94
CA LEU A 303 -17.35 -6.78 -20.53
C LEU A 303 -17.89 -6.69 -21.96
N SER A 304 -18.29 -5.48 -22.37
CA SER A 304 -18.62 -5.23 -23.78
C SER A 304 -17.35 -5.25 -24.63
N GLY A 305 -17.49 -5.40 -25.96
CA GLY A 305 -16.35 -5.38 -26.88
C GLY A 305 -15.56 -4.07 -26.91
N SER A 306 -16.05 -3.01 -26.23
CA SER A 306 -15.31 -1.76 -26.05
C SER A 306 -14.17 -1.88 -25.04
N TYR A 307 -14.23 -2.85 -24.12
CA TYR A 307 -13.16 -3.10 -23.16
C TYR A 307 -12.18 -4.11 -23.76
N SER A 308 -10.90 -3.82 -23.66
CA SER A 308 -9.84 -4.76 -23.98
C SER A 308 -8.87 -4.81 -22.81
N ASP A 309 -8.83 -5.95 -22.14
CA ASP A 309 -7.99 -6.18 -20.98
C ASP A 309 -6.54 -6.28 -21.46
N ILE A 310 -5.67 -5.42 -20.94
CA ILE A 310 -4.23 -5.46 -21.26
C ILE A 310 -3.47 -6.10 -20.10
N ASN A 311 -3.91 -5.83 -18.87
CA ASN A 311 -3.17 -6.19 -17.68
C ASN A 311 -4.11 -6.46 -16.50
N HIS A 312 -4.07 -7.72 -16.02
CA HIS A 312 -4.81 -8.19 -14.86
C HIS A 312 -3.87 -8.66 -13.74
N PHE A 313 -2.73 -7.97 -13.58
CA PHE A 313 -1.65 -8.37 -12.68
C PHE A 313 -2.11 -8.63 -11.24
N ASP A 314 -3.01 -7.80 -10.72
CA ASP A 314 -3.47 -7.90 -9.34
C ASP A 314 -4.21 -9.22 -9.07
N TYR A 315 -5.05 -9.67 -10.01
CA TYR A 315 -5.67 -11.00 -9.91
C TYR A 315 -4.64 -12.11 -10.05
N ILE A 316 -3.77 -12.02 -11.06
CA ILE A 316 -2.71 -13.01 -11.32
C ILE A 316 -1.88 -13.24 -10.05
N ARG A 317 -1.38 -12.17 -9.44
CA ARG A 317 -0.62 -12.18 -8.19
C ARG A 317 -1.36 -12.87 -7.05
N ASN A 318 -2.66 -12.65 -6.93
CA ASN A 318 -3.46 -13.15 -5.80
C ASN A 318 -4.06 -14.55 -6.03
N HIS A 319 -4.11 -15.05 -7.27
CA HIS A 319 -4.73 -16.34 -7.62
C HIS A 319 -3.76 -17.40 -8.16
N HIS A 320 -2.59 -17.06 -8.71
CA HIS A 320 -1.64 -18.05 -9.25
C HIS A 320 -0.91 -18.90 -8.20
N ASN A 321 -1.06 -18.64 -6.90
CA ASN A 321 -0.54 -19.48 -5.82
C ASN A 321 -1.51 -20.59 -5.36
N THR A 322 -2.58 -20.87 -6.11
CA THR A 322 -3.62 -21.85 -5.72
C THR A 322 -3.32 -23.30 -6.10
N SER A 323 -2.07 -23.65 -6.45
CA SER A 323 -1.64 -25.07 -6.52
C SER A 323 -1.54 -25.75 -5.14
N ASP A 324 -1.66 -25.00 -4.03
CA ASP A 324 -1.85 -25.57 -2.70
C ASP A 324 -3.28 -25.38 -2.20
N VAL A 325 -4.12 -26.38 -2.48
CA VAL A 325 -5.47 -26.55 -1.87
C VAL A 325 -5.39 -26.81 -0.35
N SER A 326 -4.21 -26.74 0.26
CA SER A 326 -3.99 -26.85 1.71
C SER A 326 -3.84 -25.51 2.44
N SER A 327 -3.85 -24.37 1.73
CA SER A 327 -3.88 -23.03 2.35
C SER A 327 -5.18 -22.28 2.08
N LEU A 328 -6.30 -22.96 2.37
CA LEU A 328 -7.49 -22.25 2.84
C LEU A 328 -7.04 -21.28 3.95
N PRO A 329 -7.50 -20.01 3.99
CA PRO A 329 -7.35 -19.23 5.21
C PRO A 329 -7.84 -20.12 6.35
N ARG A 330 -6.98 -20.35 7.35
CA ARG A 330 -7.37 -21.05 8.58
C ARG A 330 -8.77 -20.54 8.92
N ARG A 331 -9.75 -21.44 8.92
CA ARG A 331 -11.07 -21.14 9.44
C ARG A 331 -10.83 -20.50 10.80
N ILE A 332 -11.20 -19.22 10.94
CA ILE A 332 -11.54 -18.70 12.25
C ILE A 332 -12.89 -19.35 12.55
N ARG A 333 -12.87 -20.58 13.05
CA ARG A 333 -13.96 -21.19 13.77
C ARG A 333 -13.45 -22.41 14.52
N ASP A 334 -13.73 -22.35 15.82
CA ASP A 334 -13.74 -23.43 16.79
C ASP A 334 -12.43 -23.66 17.57
N GLU A 335 -12.02 -22.64 18.34
CA GLU A 335 -11.59 -22.89 19.73
C GLU A 335 -12.49 -22.10 20.68
N GLU A 336 -13.31 -22.89 21.38
CA GLU A 336 -14.00 -22.69 22.66
C GLU A 336 -14.53 -21.30 23.06
N VAL A 337 -15.87 -21.24 23.11
CA VAL A 337 -16.75 -20.39 23.91
C VAL A 337 -16.04 -19.61 25.02
N ILE A 338 -15.66 -18.36 24.74
CA ILE A 338 -15.66 -17.28 25.72
C ILE A 338 -16.32 -16.07 25.07
N SER A 339 -17.57 -15.83 25.48
CA SER A 339 -18.38 -14.61 25.36
C SER A 339 -18.51 -13.96 23.97
N LYS A 340 -19.77 -13.79 23.56
CA LYS A 340 -20.17 -12.68 22.69
C LYS A 340 -19.47 -11.41 23.19
N ASP A 341 -18.62 -10.81 22.37
CA ASP A 341 -18.37 -9.37 22.36
C ASP A 341 -17.62 -9.03 21.07
N VAL A 342 -18.37 -8.49 20.12
CA VAL A 342 -17.82 -7.52 19.17
C VAL A 342 -17.05 -6.50 20.01
N PRO A 343 -15.79 -6.15 19.69
CA PRO A 343 -15.09 -5.12 20.45
C PRO A 343 -15.98 -3.87 20.48
N PRO A 344 -16.30 -3.34 21.68
CA PRO A 344 -17.18 -2.20 21.77
C PRO A 344 -16.56 -1.02 21.01
N LEU A 345 -17.41 -0.30 20.29
CA LEU A 345 -17.04 0.96 19.65
C LEU A 345 -16.22 1.83 20.64
N PRO A 346 -15.14 2.49 20.20
CA PRO A 346 -14.46 3.47 21.04
C PRO A 346 -15.46 4.51 21.54
N ALA A 347 -15.39 4.84 22.83
CA ALA A 347 -16.32 5.75 23.47
C ALA A 347 -16.39 7.09 22.70
N ARG A 348 -17.60 7.48 22.27
CA ARG A 348 -17.84 8.80 21.68
C ARG A 348 -17.47 9.87 22.71
N ARG A 349 -16.39 10.62 22.46
CA ARG A 349 -16.17 11.92 23.11
C ARG A 349 -17.21 12.89 22.55
N ILE A 350 -18.38 12.94 23.18
CA ILE A 350 -19.35 14.02 22.97
C ILE A 350 -18.76 15.25 23.67
N PRO A 351 -18.38 16.33 22.96
CA PRO A 351 -18.03 17.57 23.63
C PRO A 351 -19.24 18.07 24.44
N PRO A 352 -19.04 18.59 25.66
CA PRO A 352 -20.15 19.07 26.47
C PRO A 352 -20.93 20.13 25.69
N LEU A 353 -22.26 19.95 25.62
CA LEU A 353 -23.16 20.92 25.02
C LEU A 353 -22.93 22.28 25.70
N PRO A 354 -22.80 23.37 24.93
CA PRO A 354 -22.73 24.70 25.54
C PRO A 354 -24.01 24.95 26.35
N PRO A 355 -23.91 25.64 27.50
CA PRO A 355 -25.07 25.88 28.35
C PRO A 355 -26.19 26.57 27.56
N ARG A 356 -27.35 25.94 27.57
CA ARG A 356 -28.58 26.44 26.94
C ARG A 356 -28.92 27.79 27.57
N ARG A 357 -28.72 28.90 26.84
CA ARG A 357 -29.31 30.20 27.21
C ARG A 357 -30.82 30.10 27.01
N VAL A 358 -31.55 29.96 28.11
CA VAL A 358 -33.02 30.07 28.10
C VAL A 358 -33.37 31.54 27.85
N PRO A 359 -34.13 31.89 26.80
CA PRO A 359 -34.60 33.25 26.61
C PRO A 359 -35.55 33.63 27.75
N PRO A 360 -35.50 34.88 28.28
CA PRO A 360 -36.44 35.31 29.30
C PRO A 360 -37.88 35.27 28.76
N LEU A 361 -38.79 34.73 29.58
CA LEU A 361 -40.22 34.68 29.27
C LEU A 361 -40.78 36.11 29.11
N PRO A 362 -41.68 36.35 28.14
CA PRO A 362 -42.29 37.66 27.97
C PRO A 362 -43.18 38.03 29.18
N PRO A 363 -43.27 39.33 29.53
CA PRO A 363 -44.02 39.78 30.68
C PRO A 363 -45.51 39.48 30.51
N ARG A 364 -46.13 38.88 31.54
CA ARG A 364 -47.59 38.69 31.59
C ARG A 364 -48.27 40.06 31.63
N LYS A 365 -49.14 40.33 30.66
CA LYS A 365 -50.09 41.45 30.71
C LYS A 365 -51.10 41.18 31.84
N LYS A 366 -51.35 42.20 32.66
CA LYS A 366 -52.45 42.23 33.62
C LYS A 366 -53.78 42.42 32.90
#